data_AF-A0A484UPB9-F1
#
_entry.id   AF-A0A484UPB9-F1
#
_cell.length_a   1.000
_cell.length_b   1.000
_cell.length_c   1.000
_cell.angle_alpha   90.00
_cell.angle_beta   90.00
_cell.angle_gamma   90.00
#
_symmetry.space_group_name_H-M   'P 1'
#
loop_
_entity.id
_entity.type
_entity.pdbx_description
1 polymer ?
#
loop_
_entity_poly.entity_id
_entity_poly.type
_entity_poly.pdbx_seq_one_letter_code
_entity_poly.pdbx_strand_id
1 'polypeptide(L)' 'MNQTYIETYNNVSVLGSMWFDRSDIDTMVEMIGSGAVSLSHIENKSFRLDDVNEAVEFVGKRPGGFINVVVTP' A
#
# COMPACT_ATOMS: atom_id res chain seq x y z
N MET A 1 -2.03 -17.04 38.61
CA MET A 1 -0.85 -16.73 37.80
C MET A 1 -1.23 -15.60 36.85
N ASN A 2 -0.76 -14.37 37.13
CA ASN A 2 -0.96 -13.24 36.23
C ASN A 2 0.26 -13.16 35.33
N GLN A 3 0.15 -13.71 34.13
CA GLN A 3 1.16 -13.50 33.10
C GLN A 3 0.87 -12.14 32.47
N THR A 4 1.84 -11.24 32.53
CA THR A 4 1.70 -9.90 31.94
C THR A 4 1.85 -9.99 30.42
N TYR A 5 1.11 -9.18 29.64
CA TYR A 5 1.09 -9.26 28.17
C TYR A 5 2.50 -9.23 27.54
N ILE A 6 3.46 -8.57 28.17
CA ILE A 6 4.87 -8.54 27.74
C ILE A 6 5.51 -9.94 27.73
N GLU A 7 5.19 -10.80 28.71
CA GLU A 7 5.75 -12.16 28.79
C GLU A 7 5.24 -13.07 27.66
N THR A 8 4.10 -12.75 27.04
CA THR A 8 3.55 -13.46 25.87
C THR A 8 4.31 -13.12 24.58
N TYR A 9 4.95 -11.94 24.49
CA TYR A 9 5.67 -11.48 23.28
C TYR A 9 7.16 -11.82 23.27
N ASN A 10 7.69 -12.51 24.29
CA ASN A 10 9.13 -12.84 24.40
C ASN A 10 9.70 -13.68 23.24
N ASN A 11 8.84 -14.23 22.35
CA ASN A 11 9.24 -14.97 21.14
C ASN A 11 8.66 -14.38 19.85
N VAL A 12 8.25 -13.11 19.84
CA VAL A 12 7.69 -12.45 18.66
C VAL A 12 8.70 -11.44 18.10
N SER A 13 9.16 -11.67 16.87
CA SER A 13 9.98 -10.70 16.16
C SER A 13 9.14 -9.52 15.69
N VAL A 14 9.54 -8.32 16.07
CA VAL A 14 8.95 -7.07 15.56
C VAL A 14 9.88 -6.47 14.53
N LEU A 15 9.41 -6.39 13.28
CA LEU A 15 10.14 -5.76 12.18
C LEU A 15 9.39 -4.51 11.73
N GLY A 16 10.03 -3.35 11.88
CA GLY A 16 9.59 -2.13 11.20
C GLY A 16 9.99 -2.18 9.72
N SER A 17 9.08 -1.81 8.84
CA SER A 17 9.35 -1.63 7.42
C SER A 17 8.93 -0.23 7.00
N MET A 18 9.74 0.40 6.16
CA MET A 18 9.47 1.71 5.60
C MET A 18 9.88 1.71 4.14
N TRP A 19 8.87 1.61 3.27
CA TRP A 19 9.04 1.66 1.82
C TRP A 19 10.01 0.58 1.30
N PHE A 20 10.29 0.60 0.00
CA PHE A 20 11.15 -0.35 -0.70
C PHE A 20 12.28 0.38 -1.43
N ASP A 21 13.38 -0.32 -1.70
CA ASP A 21 14.46 0.23 -2.52
C ASP A 21 14.19 0.07 -4.04
N ARG A 22 15.11 0.53 -4.88
CA ARG A 22 14.92 0.41 -6.34
C ARG A 22 14.92 -1.05 -6.81
N SER A 23 15.78 -1.90 -6.27
CA SER A 23 15.85 -3.31 -6.66
C SER A 23 14.58 -4.07 -6.30
N ASP A 24 13.97 -3.72 -5.18
CA ASP A 24 12.71 -4.30 -4.74
C ASP A 24 11.57 -3.98 -5.74
N ILE A 25 11.49 -2.74 -6.25
CA ILE A 25 10.44 -2.38 -7.22
C ILE A 25 10.67 -3.05 -8.58
N ASP A 26 11.92 -3.17 -9.04
CA ASP A 26 12.22 -3.88 -10.29
C ASP A 26 11.78 -5.34 -10.19
N THR A 27 12.07 -5.98 -9.05
CA THR A 27 11.59 -7.35 -8.75
C THR A 27 10.06 -7.42 -8.76
N MET A 28 9.37 -6.48 -8.12
CA MET A 28 7.90 -6.44 -8.12
C MET A 28 7.32 -6.27 -9.53
N VAL A 29 7.94 -5.43 -10.37
CA VAL A 29 7.53 -5.24 -11.77
C VAL A 29 7.67 -6.53 -12.57
N GLU A 30 8.76 -7.28 -12.39
CA GLU A 30 8.94 -8.60 -13.03
C GLU A 30 7.90 -9.62 -12.55
N MET A 31 7.56 -9.61 -11.27
CA MET A 31 6.51 -10.47 -10.72
C MET A 31 5.13 -10.13 -11.30
N ILE A 32 4.84 -8.85 -11.53
CA ILE A 32 3.62 -8.41 -12.21
C ILE A 32 3.63 -8.86 -13.68
N GLY A 33 4.75 -8.64 -14.38
CA GLY A 33 4.90 -9.01 -15.80
C GLY A 33 4.83 -10.52 -16.07
N SER A 34 5.27 -11.34 -15.11
CA SER A 34 5.15 -12.81 -15.17
C SER A 34 3.78 -13.34 -14.77
N GLY A 35 2.91 -12.49 -14.20
CA GLY A 35 1.60 -12.88 -13.67
C GLY A 35 1.65 -13.57 -12.30
N ALA A 36 2.84 -13.68 -11.69
CA ALA A 36 2.98 -14.17 -10.32
C ALA A 36 2.29 -13.24 -9.30
N VAL A 37 2.22 -11.95 -9.61
CA VAL A 37 1.45 -10.94 -8.88
C VAL A 37 0.42 -10.32 -9.81
N SER A 38 -0.83 -10.24 -9.36
CA SER A 38 -1.90 -9.56 -10.08
C SER A 38 -2.40 -8.36 -9.29
N LEU A 39 -2.36 -7.17 -9.90
CA LEU A 39 -2.92 -5.94 -9.34
C LEU A 39 -4.34 -5.63 -9.85
N SER A 40 -4.96 -6.59 -10.54
CA SER A 40 -6.28 -6.44 -11.18
C SER A 40 -7.43 -6.08 -10.22
N HIS A 41 -7.25 -6.36 -8.93
CA HIS A 41 -8.25 -6.07 -7.89
C HIS A 41 -8.09 -4.66 -7.28
N ILE A 42 -7.03 -3.93 -7.65
CA ILE A 42 -6.84 -2.54 -7.25
C ILE A 42 -7.64 -1.66 -8.19
N GLU A 43 -8.62 -0.93 -7.65
CA GLU A 43 -9.44 -0.01 -8.41
C GLU A 43 -8.70 1.31 -8.63
N ASN A 44 -8.55 1.73 -9.89
CA ASN A 44 -7.96 3.03 -10.20
C ASN A 44 -9.02 4.13 -10.18
N LYS A 45 -8.90 5.08 -9.26
CA LYS A 45 -9.68 6.32 -9.27
C LYS A 45 -8.84 7.42 -9.90
N SER A 46 -9.18 7.78 -11.15
CA SER A 46 -8.42 8.79 -11.91
C SER A 46 -9.01 10.19 -11.74
N PHE A 47 -8.13 11.18 -11.63
CA PHE A 47 -8.44 12.62 -11.67
C PHE A 47 -7.58 13.28 -12.75
N ARG A 48 -8.08 14.35 -13.38
CA ARG A 48 -7.26 15.15 -14.29
C ARG A 48 -6.26 15.97 -13.48
N LEU A 49 -5.17 16.41 -14.12
CA LEU A 49 -4.19 17.29 -13.48
C LEU A 49 -4.83 18.57 -12.93
N ASP A 50 -5.82 19.12 -13.64
CA ASP A 50 -6.58 20.29 -13.21
C ASP A 50 -7.38 20.05 -11.91
N ASP A 51 -7.68 18.78 -11.59
CA ASP A 51 -8.48 18.33 -10.44
C ASP A 51 -7.61 17.73 -9.31
N VAL A 52 -6.33 18.12 -9.24
CA VAL A 52 -5.38 17.54 -8.26
C VAL A 52 -5.81 17.78 -6.81
N ASN A 53 -6.47 18.91 -6.52
CA ASN A 53 -6.91 19.24 -5.17
C ASN A 53 -8.06 18.32 -4.73
N GLU A 54 -8.96 18.01 -5.65
CA GLU A 54 -10.08 17.08 -5.48
C GLU A 54 -9.56 15.67 -5.25
N ALA A 55 -8.48 15.26 -5.93
CA ALA A 55 -7.81 13.98 -5.69
C ALA A 55 -7.25 13.90 -4.25
N VAL A 56 -6.60 14.97 -3.77
CA VAL A 56 -6.08 15.05 -2.39
C VAL A 56 -7.21 15.03 -1.37
N GLU A 57 -8.29 15.79 -1.60
CA GLU A 57 -9.46 15.80 -0.72
C GLU A 57 -10.13 14.43 -0.66
N PHE A 58 -10.24 13.74 -1.80
CA PHE A 58 -10.77 12.39 -1.89
C PHE A 58 -9.97 11.40 -1.04
N VAL A 59 -8.63 11.41 -1.13
CA VAL A 59 -7.76 10.59 -0.27
C VAL A 59 -7.98 10.94 1.21
N GLY A 60 -8.08 12.23 1.54
CA GLY A 60 -8.31 12.72 2.91
C GLY A 60 -9.63 12.22 3.52
N LYS A 61 -10.67 12.01 2.71
CA LYS A 61 -11.97 11.44 3.14
C LYS A 61 -11.89 9.96 3.50
N ARG A 62 -10.75 9.29 3.28
CA ARG A 62 -10.53 7.87 3.59
C ARG A 62 -11.66 6.98 3.04
N PRO A 63 -11.83 6.91 1.70
CA PRO A 63 -12.96 6.23 1.06
C PRO A 63 -13.02 4.72 1.37
N GLY A 64 -11.95 4.14 1.91
CA GLY A 64 -11.83 2.71 2.15
C GLY A 64 -11.64 1.92 0.85
N GLY A 65 -11.47 0.61 0.97
CA GLY A 65 -11.26 -0.27 -0.18
C GLY A 65 -9.84 -0.27 -0.73
N PHE A 66 -9.63 -1.08 -1.78
CA PHE A 66 -8.36 -1.22 -2.50
C PHE A 66 -8.30 -0.23 -3.66
N ILE A 67 -8.23 1.07 -3.34
CA ILE A 67 -8.25 2.14 -4.34
C ILE A 67 -6.85 2.72 -4.52
N ASN A 68 -6.40 2.80 -5.77
CA ASN A 68 -5.25 3.57 -6.20
C ASN A 68 -5.71 4.87 -6.85
N VAL A 69 -5.35 6.01 -6.26
CA VAL A 69 -5.70 7.33 -6.80
C VAL A 69 -4.61 7.78 -7.77
N VAL A 70 -4.98 8.04 -9.01
CA VAL A 70 -4.06 8.40 -10.09
C VAL A 70 -4.43 9.78 -10.63
N VAL A 71 -3.44 10.65 -10.78
CA VAL A 71 -3.61 11.92 -11.50
C VAL A 71 -3.02 11.75 -12.89
N THR A 72 -3.83 11.95 -13.91
CA THR A 72 -3.40 11.87 -15.31
C THR A 72 -3.23 13.26 -15.92
N PRO A 73 -2.30 13.43 -16.88
CA PRO A 73 -2.09 14.70 -17.58
C PRO A 73 -3.36 15.27 -18.23
#